data_AF-A0A508WXT8-F1
#
_entry.id   AF-A0A508WXT8-F1
#
_cell.length_a   1.000
_cell.length_b   1.000
_cell.length_c   1.000
_cell.angle_alpha   90.00
_cell.angle_beta   90.00
_cell.angle_gamma   90.00
#
_symmetry.space_group_name_H-M   'P 1'
#
loop_
_entity.id
_entity.type
_entity.pdbx_description
1 polymer ?
#
loop_
_entity_poly.entity_id
_entity_poly.type
_entity_poly.pdbx_seq_one_letter_code
_entity_poly.pdbx_strand_id
1 'polypeptide(L)'
;MKSNRFTDEQIITIWKEHEAGTPVSERCRKHGVSDASIYKWKAKFGGMDVSEAKRLKTLEDENTKLKRLLADAMLDNAAACKAIGFCRMTIRYETRRSDDHSLRERMKALAHERRRFGYRRLHVLLRREGHLVNHKRLFRLYREEKLTGAQARRPETSDRHTRTDADPACRQ
;
A
#
# COMPACT_ATOMS: atom_id res chain seq x y z
N MET A 1 35.35 7.50 -7.47
CA MET A 1 35.93 8.09 -6.23
C MET A 1 37.43 7.88 -6.28
N LYS A 2 38.24 8.90 -5.95
CA LYS A 2 39.69 8.72 -5.79
C LYS A 2 39.92 7.70 -4.66
N SER A 3 40.74 6.68 -4.89
CA SER A 3 41.05 5.71 -3.84
C SER A 3 41.79 6.43 -2.72
N ASN A 4 41.27 6.34 -1.51
CA ASN A 4 41.96 6.86 -0.35
C ASN A 4 43.03 5.85 0.07
N ARG A 5 44.16 6.32 0.57
CA ARG A 5 45.25 5.45 1.07
C ARG A 5 44.83 4.64 2.30
N PHE A 6 43.89 5.17 3.09
CA PHE A 6 43.39 4.56 4.32
C PHE A 6 41.97 4.04 4.13
N THR A 7 41.68 2.86 4.68
CA THR A 7 40.32 2.33 4.80
C THR A 7 39.56 3.09 5.88
N ASP A 8 38.23 3.08 5.80
CA ASP A 8 37.37 3.73 6.83
C ASP A 8 37.63 3.13 8.23
N GLU A 9 37.96 1.83 8.30
CA GLU A 9 38.33 1.13 9.53
C GLU A 9 39.66 1.65 10.12
N GLN A 10 40.66 1.87 9.26
CA GLN A 10 41.94 2.45 9.68
C GLN A 10 41.75 3.88 10.17
N ILE A 11 40.90 4.66 9.50
CA ILE A 11 40.57 6.04 9.91
C ILE A 11 39.92 6.08 11.28
N ILE A 12 38.96 5.18 11.55
CA ILE A 12 38.28 5.10 12.86
C ILE A 12 39.24 4.62 13.95
N THR A 13 40.14 3.68 13.65
CA THR A 13 41.15 3.20 14.60
C THR A 13 42.11 4.32 14.98
N ILE A 14 42.64 5.05 14.00
CA ILE A 14 43.48 6.24 14.20
C ILE A 14 42.72 7.32 14.98
N TRP A 15 41.40 7.45 14.78
CA TRP A 15 40.58 8.37 15.56
C TRP A 15 40.44 7.97 17.03
N LYS A 16 40.16 6.69 17.32
CA LYS A 16 40.02 6.18 18.70
C LYS A 16 41.27 6.38 19.56
N GLU A 17 42.46 6.32 18.95
CA GLU A 17 43.72 6.65 19.65
C GLU A 17 43.76 8.07 20.24
N HIS A 18 42.96 9.00 19.70
CA HIS A 18 42.83 10.36 20.25
C HIS A 18 41.80 10.47 21.35
N GLU A 19 40.70 9.72 21.29
CA GLU A 19 39.80 9.62 22.45
C GLU A 19 40.52 9.00 23.66
N ALA A 20 41.53 8.16 23.42
CA ALA A 20 42.42 7.63 24.44
C ALA A 20 43.49 8.62 24.96
N GLY A 21 43.51 9.87 24.47
CA GLY A 21 44.37 10.95 24.99
C GLY A 21 45.69 11.19 24.27
N THR A 22 45.94 10.55 23.11
CA THR A 22 47.18 10.79 22.34
C THR A 22 47.14 12.17 21.65
N PRO A 23 48.17 13.03 21.80
CA PRO A 23 48.20 14.33 21.13
C PRO A 23 48.25 14.19 19.61
N VAL A 24 47.60 15.13 18.90
CA VAL A 24 47.42 15.07 17.44
C VAL A 24 48.77 15.01 16.69
N SER A 25 49.76 15.76 17.15
CA SER A 25 51.10 15.84 16.55
C SER A 25 51.88 14.51 16.58
N GLU A 26 51.74 13.74 17.66
CA GLU A 26 52.39 12.43 17.80
C GLU A 26 51.73 11.40 16.87
N ARG A 27 50.40 11.45 16.77
CA ARG A 27 49.62 10.60 15.87
C ARG A 27 49.91 10.86 14.39
N CYS A 28 50.06 12.13 14.02
CA CYS A 28 50.48 12.53 12.67
C CYS A 28 51.83 11.93 12.29
N ARG A 29 52.78 11.88 13.23
CA ARG A 29 54.09 11.25 13.03
C ARG A 29 53.99 9.73 12.95
N LYS A 30 53.21 9.08 13.82
CA LYS A 30 53.04 7.61 13.86
C LYS A 30 52.41 7.06 12.57
N HIS A 31 51.35 7.70 12.08
CA HIS A 31 50.58 7.20 10.93
C HIS A 31 50.92 7.88 9.61
N GLY A 32 51.84 8.86 9.62
CA GLY A 32 52.25 9.60 8.42
C GLY A 32 51.11 10.42 7.81
N VAL A 33 50.29 11.05 8.66
CA VAL A 33 49.08 11.79 8.24
C VAL A 33 49.20 13.25 8.64
N SER A 34 48.68 14.18 7.84
CA SER A 34 48.61 15.60 8.21
C SER A 34 47.50 15.90 9.23
N ASP A 35 47.70 16.91 10.08
CA ASP A 35 46.67 17.38 11.04
C ASP A 35 45.33 17.67 10.34
N ALA A 36 45.38 18.29 9.16
CA ALA A 36 44.20 18.62 8.37
C ALA A 36 43.38 17.37 7.97
N SER A 37 44.03 16.24 7.72
CA SER A 37 43.35 14.99 7.38
C SER A 37 42.61 14.42 8.59
N ILE A 38 43.19 14.55 9.79
CA ILE A 38 42.58 14.11 11.03
C ILE A 38 41.29 14.90 11.32
N TYR A 39 41.32 16.23 11.17
CA TYR A 39 40.10 17.05 11.36
C TYR A 39 39.02 16.74 10.32
N LYS A 40 39.40 16.47 9.06
CA LYS A 40 38.44 16.02 8.02
C LYS A 40 37.82 14.66 8.36
N TRP A 41 38.62 13.72 8.87
CA TRP A 41 38.12 12.42 9.31
C TRP A 41 37.22 12.52 10.54
N LYS A 42 37.55 13.40 11.49
CA LYS A 42 36.68 13.70 12.64
C LYS A 42 35.30 14.17 12.21
N ALA A 43 35.21 15.03 11.20
CA ALA A 43 33.91 15.49 10.70
C ALA A 43 33.08 14.37 10.04
N LYS A 44 33.72 13.34 9.49
CA LYS A 44 33.07 12.27 8.72
C LYS A 44 32.77 11.01 9.55
N PHE A 45 33.66 10.66 10.47
CA PHE A 45 33.63 9.41 11.24
C PHE A 45 33.65 9.64 12.76
N GLY A 46 33.66 10.90 13.22
CA GLY A 46 33.62 11.20 14.65
C GLY A 46 32.34 10.67 15.28
N GLY A 47 32.48 9.88 16.34
CA GLY A 47 31.37 9.22 17.02
C GLY A 47 30.84 7.95 16.34
N MET A 48 31.48 7.47 15.26
CA MET A 48 31.11 6.22 14.59
C MET A 48 32.02 5.07 15.05
N ASP A 49 31.43 3.93 15.40
CA ASP A 49 32.19 2.73 15.71
C ASP A 49 32.67 1.98 14.45
N VAL A 50 33.74 1.19 14.58
CA VAL A 50 34.27 0.35 13.49
C VAL A 50 33.20 -0.65 13.00
N SER A 51 32.39 -1.18 13.91
CA SER A 51 31.29 -2.10 13.55
C SER A 51 30.18 -1.40 12.75
N GLU A 52 29.85 -0.15 13.10
CA GLU A 52 28.87 0.66 12.41
C GLU A 52 29.33 1.06 11.01
N ALA A 53 30.61 1.44 10.87
CA ALA A 53 31.19 1.76 9.56
C ALA A 53 31.20 0.56 8.61
N LYS A 54 31.51 -0.63 9.13
CA LYS A 54 31.43 -1.88 8.36
C LYS A 54 30.00 -2.16 7.91
N ARG A 55 29.05 -2.09 8.83
CA ARG A 55 27.63 -2.31 8.54
C ARG A 55 27.10 -1.31 7.50
N LEU A 56 27.47 -0.03 7.62
CA LEU A 56 27.06 1.00 6.67
C LEU A 56 27.58 0.70 5.27
N LYS A 57 28.86 0.34 5.15
CA LYS A 57 29.47 -0.04 3.86
C LYS A 57 28.78 -1.25 3.25
N THR A 58 28.52 -2.30 4.02
CA THR A 58 27.78 -3.48 3.54
C THR A 58 26.38 -3.10 3.04
N LEU A 59 25.65 -2.26 3.80
CA LEU A 59 24.33 -1.78 3.39
C LEU A 59 24.39 -0.92 2.12
N GLU A 60 25.41 -0.08 1.96
CA GLU A 60 25.62 0.71 0.75
C GLU A 60 25.90 -0.19 -0.45
N ASP A 61 26.77 -1.20 -0.30
CA ASP A 61 27.08 -2.18 -1.34
C ASP A 61 25.83 -2.99 -1.74
N GLU A 62 25.05 -3.43 -0.76
CA GLU A 62 23.75 -4.10 -1.00
C GLU A 62 22.78 -3.17 -1.71
N ASN A 63 22.67 -1.90 -1.28
CA ASN A 63 21.77 -0.94 -1.88
C ASN A 63 22.15 -0.64 -3.34
N THR A 64 23.44 -0.51 -3.63
CA THR A 64 23.92 -0.33 -5.01
C THR A 64 23.65 -1.56 -5.87
N LYS A 65 23.84 -2.77 -5.34
CA LYS A 65 23.48 -4.02 -6.02
C LYS A 65 21.98 -4.12 -6.29
N LEU A 66 21.14 -3.84 -5.29
CA LEU A 66 19.69 -3.85 -5.43
C LEU A 66 19.20 -2.82 -6.45
N LYS A 67 19.78 -1.62 -6.45
CA LYS A 67 19.48 -0.59 -7.47
C LYS A 67 19.81 -1.04 -8.88
N ARG A 68 20.94 -1.74 -9.08
CA ARG A 68 21.30 -2.30 -10.39
C ARG A 68 20.31 -3.38 -10.82
N LEU A 69 20.04 -4.36 -9.96
CA LEU A 69 19.09 -5.44 -10.24
C LEU A 69 17.68 -4.91 -10.54
N LEU A 70 17.24 -3.88 -9.81
CA LEU A 70 15.96 -3.23 -10.07
C LEU A 70 15.95 -2.54 -11.43
N ALA A 71 17.03 -1.85 -11.80
CA ALA A 71 17.16 -1.21 -13.11
C ALA A 71 17.11 -2.24 -14.23
N ASP A 72 17.87 -3.33 -14.11
CA ASP A 72 17.90 -4.43 -15.09
C ASP A 72 16.51 -5.06 -15.24
N ALA A 73 15.86 -5.43 -14.12
CA ALA A 73 14.51 -5.97 -14.13
C ALA A 73 13.48 -4.98 -14.73
N MET A 74 13.67 -3.67 -14.55
CA MET A 74 12.80 -2.66 -15.14
C MET A 74 12.98 -2.55 -16.66
N LEU A 75 14.20 -2.75 -17.17
CA LEU A 75 14.51 -2.81 -18.59
C LEU A 75 13.97 -4.10 -19.21
N ASP A 76 14.19 -5.25 -18.58
CA ASP A 76 13.67 -6.55 -19.02
C ASP A 76 12.15 -6.55 -19.10
N ASN A 77 11.46 -6.02 -18.08
CA ASN A 77 10.01 -5.86 -18.11
C ASN A 77 9.56 -4.97 -19.28
N ALA A 78 10.28 -3.89 -19.57
CA ALA A 78 9.94 -3.00 -20.68
C ALA A 78 10.14 -3.69 -22.04
N ALA A 79 11.24 -4.45 -22.18
CA ALA A 79 11.53 -5.25 -23.37
C ALA A 79 10.47 -6.35 -23.57
N ALA A 80 10.11 -7.07 -22.50
CA ALA A 80 9.06 -8.08 -22.51
C ALA A 80 7.71 -7.47 -22.91
N CYS A 81 7.29 -6.34 -22.30
CA CYS A 81 6.07 -5.62 -22.68
C CYS A 81 6.04 -5.30 -24.18
N LYS A 82 7.15 -4.78 -24.72
CA LYS A 82 7.28 -4.43 -26.12
C LYS A 82 7.19 -5.65 -27.03
N ALA A 83 7.84 -6.75 -26.65
CA ALA A 83 7.84 -8.00 -27.42
C ALA A 83 6.44 -8.64 -27.50
N ILE A 84 5.68 -8.62 -26.40
CA ILE A 84 4.32 -9.18 -26.36
C ILE A 84 3.23 -8.21 -26.86
N GLY A 85 3.60 -6.96 -27.17
CA GLY A 85 2.67 -5.93 -27.66
C GLY A 85 1.69 -5.38 -26.62
N PHE A 86 1.88 -5.68 -25.33
CA PHE A 86 1.04 -5.15 -24.26
C PHE A 86 1.68 -3.92 -23.61
N CYS A 87 0.85 -2.93 -23.27
CA CYS A 87 1.34 -1.79 -22.51
C CYS A 87 1.69 -2.20 -21.06
N ARG A 88 2.69 -1.54 -20.49
CA ARG A 88 3.22 -1.85 -19.15
C ARG A 88 2.15 -1.82 -18.05
N MET A 89 1.13 -0.96 -18.22
CA MET A 89 0.01 -0.83 -17.28
C MET A 89 -0.82 -2.11 -17.22
N THR A 90 -1.02 -2.79 -18.35
CA THR A 90 -1.77 -4.04 -18.43
C THR A 90 -1.07 -5.16 -17.66
N ILE A 91 0.26 -5.30 -17.79
CA ILE A 91 1.02 -6.33 -17.06
C ILE A 91 1.08 -6.03 -15.56
N ARG A 92 1.18 -4.75 -15.18
CA ARG A 92 1.20 -4.31 -13.77
C ARG A 92 -0.18 -4.30 -13.12
N TYR A 93 -1.24 -4.54 -13.87
CA TYR A 93 -2.59 -4.50 -13.34
C TYR A 93 -2.86 -5.72 -12.45
N GLU A 94 -2.77 -5.50 -11.14
CA GLU A 94 -3.25 -6.47 -10.15
C GLU A 94 -4.73 -6.26 -9.90
N THR A 95 -5.56 -7.26 -10.23
CA THR A 95 -6.96 -7.25 -9.80
C THR A 95 -7.03 -7.52 -8.30
N ARG A 96 -6.99 -6.46 -7.49
CA ARG A 96 -7.25 -6.57 -6.05
C ARG A 96 -8.73 -6.85 -5.82
N ARG A 97 -9.11 -8.11 -5.60
CA ARG A 97 -10.41 -8.45 -5.05
C ARG A 97 -10.37 -8.04 -3.57
N SER A 98 -11.09 -6.98 -3.21
CA SER A 98 -11.25 -6.56 -1.82
C SER A 98 -11.82 -7.72 -1.00
N ASP A 99 -11.38 -7.87 0.25
CA ASP A 99 -12.00 -8.81 1.19
C ASP A 99 -13.43 -8.35 1.50
N ASP A 100 -14.35 -8.77 0.64
CA ASP A 100 -15.77 -8.47 0.71
C ASP A 100 -16.50 -9.37 1.73
N HIS A 101 -15.77 -10.12 2.55
CA HIS A 101 -16.33 -11.17 3.40
C HIS A 101 -17.32 -10.61 4.42
N SER A 102 -16.93 -9.61 5.21
CA SER A 102 -17.80 -8.97 6.22
C SER A 102 -19.06 -8.35 5.58
N LEU A 103 -18.90 -7.75 4.41
CA LEU A 103 -20.01 -7.18 3.65
C LEU A 103 -20.96 -8.25 3.10
N ARG A 104 -20.43 -9.37 2.60
CA ARG A 104 -21.23 -10.51 2.12
C ARG A 104 -22.01 -11.15 3.26
N GLU A 105 -21.36 -11.41 4.39
CA GLU A 105 -22.02 -12.01 5.56
C GLU A 105 -23.14 -11.11 6.10
N ARG A 106 -22.88 -9.81 6.23
CA ARG A 106 -23.92 -8.87 6.69
C ARG A 106 -25.07 -8.76 5.68
N MET A 107 -24.75 -8.71 4.39
CA MET A 107 -25.75 -8.69 3.32
C MET A 107 -26.63 -9.95 3.33
N LYS A 108 -26.05 -11.14 3.52
CA LYS A 108 -26.78 -12.41 3.64
C LYS A 108 -27.71 -12.41 4.86
N ALA A 109 -27.23 -11.97 6.01
CA ALA A 109 -28.03 -11.87 7.22
C ALA A 109 -29.29 -11.01 7.00
N LEU A 110 -29.12 -9.82 6.42
CA LEU A 110 -30.24 -8.92 6.11
C LEU A 110 -31.20 -9.51 5.05
N ALA A 111 -30.68 -10.24 4.07
CA ALA A 111 -31.50 -10.91 3.06
C ALA A 111 -32.33 -12.06 3.64
N HIS A 112 -31.78 -12.81 4.61
CA HIS A 112 -32.50 -13.87 5.30
C HIS A 112 -33.58 -13.33 6.26
N GLU A 113 -33.28 -12.26 7.00
CA GLU A 113 -34.22 -11.59 7.90
C GLU A 113 -35.38 -10.95 7.12
N ARG A 114 -35.11 -10.39 5.93
CA ARG A 114 -36.08 -9.61 5.14
C ARG A 114 -36.16 -10.12 3.70
N ARG A 115 -36.68 -11.33 3.53
CA ARG A 115 -36.78 -12.06 2.23
C ARG A 115 -37.41 -11.26 1.08
N ARG A 116 -38.28 -10.28 1.37
CA ARG A 116 -38.95 -9.44 0.35
C ARG A 116 -38.11 -8.26 -0.13
N PHE A 117 -36.95 -8.00 0.48
CA PHE A 117 -36.13 -6.83 0.17
C PHE A 117 -35.11 -7.15 -0.93
N GLY A 118 -35.14 -6.35 -2.00
CA GLY A 118 -34.12 -6.40 -3.05
C GLY A 118 -32.88 -5.57 -2.71
N TYR A 119 -31.84 -5.67 -3.55
CA TYR A 119 -30.55 -5.01 -3.35
C TYR A 119 -30.64 -3.49 -3.08
N ARG A 120 -31.62 -2.78 -3.66
CA ARG A 120 -31.81 -1.32 -3.42
C ARG A 120 -32.18 -1.01 -1.98
N ARG A 121 -33.00 -1.85 -1.33
CA ARG A 121 -33.39 -1.67 0.08
C ARG A 121 -32.27 -2.14 1.00
N LEU A 122 -31.60 -3.24 0.66
CA LEU A 122 -30.40 -3.70 1.35
C LEU A 122 -29.29 -2.66 1.33
N HIS A 123 -29.11 -1.93 0.23
CA HIS A 123 -28.13 -0.84 0.12
C HIS A 123 -28.36 0.27 1.15
N VAL A 124 -29.62 0.67 1.35
CA VAL A 124 -29.96 1.71 2.34
C VAL A 124 -29.71 1.21 3.76
N LEU A 125 -30.04 -0.05 4.06
CA LEU A 125 -29.80 -0.64 5.38
C LEU A 125 -28.32 -0.79 5.68
N LEU A 126 -27.55 -1.33 4.74
CA LEU A 126 -26.10 -1.45 4.84
C LEU A 126 -25.43 -0.07 5.02
N ARG A 127 -25.95 0.97 4.35
CA ARG A 127 -25.45 2.34 4.52
C ARG A 127 -25.74 2.92 5.92
N ARG A 128 -26.88 2.56 6.53
CA ARG A 128 -27.22 2.96 7.92
C ARG A 128 -26.35 2.25 8.94
N GLU A 129 -25.94 1.03 8.65
CA GLU A 129 -25.01 0.22 9.46
C GLU A 129 -23.54 0.61 9.26
N GLY A 130 -23.26 1.62 8.43
CA GLY A 130 -21.90 2.13 8.20
C GLY A 130 -21.15 1.48 7.02
N HIS A 131 -21.76 0.53 6.32
CA HIS A 131 -21.18 -0.06 5.10
C HIS A 131 -21.39 0.87 3.89
N LEU A 132 -20.41 1.75 3.65
CA LEU A 132 -20.39 2.68 2.51
C LEU A 132 -20.00 1.96 1.20
N VAL A 133 -20.98 1.29 0.58
CA VAL A 133 -20.77 0.50 -0.64
C VAL A 133 -21.46 1.16 -1.83
N ASN A 134 -20.83 1.19 -3.01
CA ASN A 134 -21.49 1.64 -4.24
C ASN A 134 -22.62 0.66 -4.61
N HIS A 135 -23.80 1.17 -4.98
CA HIS A 135 -24.95 0.35 -5.40
C HIS A 135 -24.61 -0.61 -6.55
N LYS A 136 -23.70 -0.24 -7.47
CA LYS A 136 -23.20 -1.14 -8.54
C LYS A 136 -22.37 -2.30 -7.98
N ARG A 137 -21.54 -2.04 -6.96
CA ARG A 137 -20.75 -3.06 -6.27
C ARG A 137 -21.66 -3.99 -5.48
N LEU A 138 -22.61 -3.44 -4.73
CA LEU A 138 -23.58 -4.24 -3.98
C LEU A 138 -24.45 -5.10 -4.90
N PHE A 139 -24.90 -4.57 -6.04
CA PHE A 139 -25.68 -5.35 -7.01
C PHE A 139 -24.88 -6.52 -7.59
N ARG A 140 -23.59 -6.31 -7.86
CA ARG A 140 -22.68 -7.37 -8.30
C ARG A 140 -22.56 -8.48 -7.24
N LEU A 141 -22.28 -8.10 -5.99
CA LEU A 141 -22.22 -9.02 -4.86
C LEU A 141 -23.53 -9.77 -4.65
N TYR A 142 -24.67 -9.06 -4.71
CA TYR A 142 -26.00 -9.66 -4.57
C TYR A 142 -26.31 -10.71 -5.65
N ARG A 143 -25.85 -10.49 -6.90
CA ARG A 143 -25.96 -11.47 -7.98
C ARG A 143 -25.00 -12.66 -7.81
N GLU A 144 -23.76 -12.39 -7.40
CA GLU A 144 -22.76 -13.43 -7.10
C GLU A 144 -23.26 -14.37 -5.99
N GLU A 145 -23.88 -13.82 -4.94
CA GLU A 145 -24.47 -14.60 -3.83
C GLU A 145 -25.83 -15.24 -4.17
N LYS A 146 -26.32 -15.14 -5.42
CA LYS A 146 -27.57 -15.74 -5.92
C LYS A 146 -28.83 -15.43 -5.07
N LEU A 147 -28.87 -14.28 -4.40
CA LEU A 147 -29.96 -13.90 -3.48
C LEU A 147 -31.30 -13.56 -4.19
N THR A 148 -31.35 -13.63 -5.52
CA THR A 148 -32.53 -13.37 -6.36
C THR A 148 -33.66 -14.39 -6.15
N GLY A 149 -33.34 -15.62 -5.74
CA GLY A 149 -34.30 -16.73 -5.60
C GLY A 149 -35.23 -16.67 -4.38
N ALA A 150 -35.02 -15.72 -3.45
CA ALA A 150 -35.90 -15.51 -2.29
C ALA A 150 -37.09 -14.56 -2.58
N GLN A 151 -37.22 -14.11 -3.83
CA GLN A 151 -38.31 -13.25 -4.28
C GLN A 151 -39.60 -14.08 -4.39
N ALA A 152 -40.37 -14.08 -3.30
CA ALA A 152 -41.74 -14.59 -3.26
C ALA A 152 -42.54 -14.08 -4.47
N ARG A 153 -43.24 -15.02 -5.13
CA ARG A 153 -44.19 -14.78 -6.22
C ARG A 153 -45.10 -13.59 -5.87
N ARG A 154 -45.29 -12.66 -6.81
CA ARG A 154 -46.26 -11.55 -6.64
C ARG A 154 -47.66 -12.16 -6.41
N PRO A 155 -48.43 -11.76 -5.38
CA PRO A 155 -49.87 -11.92 -5.45
C PRO A 155 -50.38 -10.93 -6.51
N GLU A 156 -51.15 -11.45 -7.46
CA GLU A 156 -51.86 -10.63 -8.46
C GLU A 156 -52.76 -9.63 -7.73
N THR A 157 -52.49 -8.35 -7.92
CA THR A 157 -53.35 -7.29 -7.41
C THR A 157 -54.65 -7.32 -8.18
N SER A 158 -55.75 -7.72 -7.53
CA SER A 158 -57.10 -7.52 -8.08
C SER A 158 -57.31 -6.04 -8.38
N ASP A 159 -57.57 -5.72 -9.63
CA ASP A 159 -57.98 -4.40 -10.10
C ASP A 159 -59.12 -3.86 -9.23
N ARG A 160 -58.84 -2.78 -8.48
CA ARG A 160 -59.88 -1.97 -7.85
C ARG A 160 -60.06 -0.72 -8.70
N HIS A 161 -60.70 -0.91 -9.86
CA HIS A 161 -61.23 0.17 -10.68
C HIS A 161 -62.74 0.23 -10.42
N THR A 162 -63.16 1.00 -9.43
CA THR A 162 -64.48 1.64 -9.48
C THR A 162 -64.26 3.14 -9.37
N ARG A 163 -64.65 3.77 -10.47
CA ARG A 163 -64.72 5.19 -10.71
C ARG A 163 -65.76 5.80 -9.78
N THR A 164 -65.44 7.00 -9.32
CA THR A 164 -66.32 8.18 -9.24
C THR A 164 -67.81 7.92 -9.11
N ASP A 165 -68.39 8.36 -7.99
CA ASP A 165 -69.60 9.17 -8.01
C ASP A 165 -69.50 10.23 -6.90
N ALA A 166 -69.55 11.47 -7.33
CA ALA A 166 -69.61 12.65 -6.48
C ALA A 166 -71.05 12.83 -6.00
N ASP A 167 -71.25 13.08 -4.71
CA ASP A 167 -72.54 13.51 -4.18
C ASP A 167 -72.39 14.92 -3.58
N PRO A 168 -72.78 15.99 -4.29
CA PRO A 168 -72.75 17.35 -3.78
C PRO A 168 -74.15 17.83 -3.38
N ALA A 169 -74.92 17.04 -2.63
CA ALA A 169 -76.18 17.49 -2.01
C ALA A 169 -75.97 18.20 -0.65
N CYS A 170 -74.89 18.98 -0.52
CA CYS A 170 -74.69 19.93 0.57
C CYS A 170 -74.51 21.32 -0.05
N ARG A 171 -75.61 21.88 -0.57
CA ARG A 171 -75.75 23.32 -0.80
C ARG A 171 -77.24 23.69 -0.91
N GLN A 172 -77.68 24.40 0.13
CA GLN A 172 -78.99 25.02 0.42
C GLN A 172 -80.04 24.11 1.07
#